data_AF-A0A9N7TUQ2-F1
#
_entry.id   AF-A0A9N7TUQ2-F1
#
_cell.length_a   1.000
_cell.length_b   1.000
_cell.length_c   1.000
_cell.angle_alpha   90.00
_cell.angle_beta   90.00
_cell.angle_gamma   90.00
#
_symmetry.space_group_name_H-M   'P 1'
#
loop_
_entity.id
_entity.type
_entity.pdbx_description
1 polymer ?
#
loop_
_entity_poly.entity_id
_entity_poly.type
_entity_poly.pdbx_seq_one_letter_code
_entity_poly.pdbx_strand_id
1 'polypeptide(L)' 'MDLSNCQDWMSSLPEQLWDIPLTDLAIPGSHDAMSYCLDINSPLVRSESDFLRIMDGLFYCLTRPTIFKWSTTQVQCLA' A
#
# COMPACT_ATOMS: atom_id res chain seq x y z
N MET A 1 -13.88 -7.32 18.66
CA MET A 1 -13.94 -8.30 17.55
C MET A 1 -12.69 -9.14 17.64
N ASP A 2 -12.86 -10.45 17.66
CA ASP A 2 -11.77 -11.40 17.87
C ASP A 2 -10.94 -11.53 16.57
N LEU A 3 -9.71 -11.01 16.61
CA LEU A 3 -8.81 -10.95 15.45
C LEU A 3 -8.38 -12.36 14.98
N SER A 4 -8.48 -13.36 15.86
CA SER A 4 -8.08 -14.74 15.56
C SER A 4 -8.96 -15.39 14.48
N ASN A 5 -10.21 -14.94 14.34
CA ASN A 5 -11.17 -15.51 13.40
C ASN A 5 -11.03 -14.96 11.96
N CYS A 6 -10.18 -13.96 11.74
CA CYS A 6 -9.99 -13.34 10.42
C CYS A 6 -8.91 -14.03 9.58
N GLN A 7 -8.09 -14.91 10.13
CA GLN A 7 -6.99 -15.53 9.38
C GLN A 7 -7.50 -16.66 8.46
N ASP A 8 -8.47 -17.44 8.95
CA ASP A 8 -9.00 -18.63 8.27
C ASP A 8 -10.41 -18.42 7.68
N TRP A 9 -10.80 -17.16 7.45
CA TRP A 9 -12.16 -16.82 7.01
C TRP A 9 -12.54 -17.49 5.69
N MET A 10 -11.60 -17.60 4.74
CA MET A 10 -11.81 -18.30 3.46
C MET A 10 -11.95 -19.81 3.64
N SER A 11 -11.24 -20.40 4.61
CA SER A 11 -11.33 -21.82 4.92
C SER A 11 -12.64 -22.17 5.64
N SER A 12 -13.24 -21.19 6.31
CA SER A 12 -14.50 -21.31 7.05
C SER A 12 -15.72 -20.82 6.24
N LEU A 13 -15.59 -20.70 4.91
CA LEU A 13 -16.68 -20.27 4.03
C LEU A 13 -17.85 -21.29 4.09
N PRO A 14 -19.11 -20.85 4.17
CA PRO A 14 -20.27 -21.73 4.00
C PRO A 14 -20.24 -22.46 2.64
N GLU A 15 -20.62 -23.74 2.62
CA GLU A 15 -20.61 -24.59 1.41
C GLU A 15 -21.38 -23.98 0.23
N GLN A 16 -22.43 -23.20 0.49
CA GLN A 16 -23.24 -22.54 -0.54
C GLN A 16 -22.45 -21.49 -1.35
N LEU A 17 -21.33 -21.00 -0.82
CA LEU A 17 -20.50 -19.98 -1.47
C LEU A 17 -19.30 -20.57 -2.22
N TRP A 18 -19.05 -21.88 -2.14
CA TRP A 18 -17.87 -22.51 -2.74
C TRP A 18 -17.92 -22.55 -4.27
N ASP A 19 -19.11 -22.70 -4.83
CA ASP A 19 -19.34 -22.78 -6.28
C ASP A 19 -19.59 -21.40 -6.93
N ILE A 20 -19.55 -20.32 -6.14
CA ILE A 20 -19.81 -18.96 -6.63
C ILE A 20 -18.51 -18.35 -7.19
N PRO A 21 -18.55 -17.67 -8.34
CA PRO A 21 -17.40 -16.94 -8.87
C PRO A 21 -16.85 -15.93 -7.86
N LEU A 22 -15.51 -15.80 -7.82
CA LEU A 22 -14.84 -14.88 -6.90
C LEU A 22 -15.26 -13.41 -7.10
N THR A 23 -15.69 -13.06 -8.31
CA THR A 23 -16.20 -11.72 -8.67
C THR A 23 -17.50 -11.36 -7.96
N ASP A 24 -18.27 -12.37 -7.53
CA ASP A 24 -19.56 -12.20 -6.87
C ASP A 24 -19.44 -12.32 -5.34
N LEU A 25 -18.24 -12.60 -4.83
CA LEU A 25 -17.94 -12.69 -3.40
C LEU A 25 -17.43 -11.34 -2.86
N ALA A 26 -18.00 -10.89 -1.73
CA ALA A 26 -17.49 -9.72 -1.03
C ALA A 26 -16.18 -10.08 -0.29
N ILE A 27 -15.04 -9.75 -0.91
CA ILE A 27 -13.70 -10.01 -0.35
C ILE A 27 -13.19 -8.74 0.35
N PRO A 28 -12.75 -8.81 1.62
CA PRO A 28 -12.13 -7.67 2.28
C PRO A 28 -10.80 -7.30 1.61
N GLY A 29 -10.61 -6.02 1.33
CA GLY A 29 -9.37 -5.45 0.81
C GLY A 29 -9.04 -4.14 1.50
N SER A 30 -7.76 -3.80 1.59
CA SER A 30 -7.33 -2.51 2.12
C SER A 30 -6.95 -1.54 1.00
N HIS A 31 -7.34 -0.28 1.21
CA HIS A 31 -7.05 0.90 0.39
C HIS A 31 -5.63 0.90 -0.19
N ASP A 32 -4.69 0.95 0.76
CA ASP A 32 -3.31 1.34 0.52
C ASP A 32 -2.35 0.30 1.10
N ALA A 33 -2.64 -0.99 0.90
CA ALA A 33 -1.78 -2.09 1.35
C ALA A 33 -0.30 -1.88 0.95
N MET A 34 -0.08 -1.25 -0.20
CA MET A 34 1.25 -1.00 -0.77
C MET A 34 1.95 0.24 -0.21
N SER A 35 1.24 1.17 0.44
CA SER A 35 1.84 2.40 0.98
C SER A 35 2.38 2.25 2.40
N TYR A 36 2.08 1.15 3.10
CA TYR A 36 2.53 0.92 4.48
C TYR A 36 4.06 0.99 4.64
N CYS A 37 4.79 0.55 3.61
CA CYS A 37 6.26 0.57 3.60
C CYS A 37 6.86 1.89 3.10
N LEU A 38 6.04 2.91 2.77
CA LEU A 38 6.55 4.20 2.33
C LEU A 38 7.11 4.98 3.52
N ASP A 39 8.43 5.14 3.53
CA ASP A 39 9.17 5.97 4.48
C ASP A 39 9.95 7.04 3.73
N ILE A 40 9.84 8.30 4.16
CA ILE A 40 10.59 9.43 3.60
C ILE A 40 12.11 9.25 3.73
N ASN A 41 12.56 8.46 4.72
CA ASN A 41 13.97 8.17 4.94
C ASN A 41 14.48 6.99 4.10
N SER A 42 13.59 6.27 3.42
CA SER A 42 13.99 5.14 2.56
C SER A 42 14.91 5.61 1.41
N PRO A 43 15.90 4.81 1.00
CA PRO A 43 16.74 5.15 -0.15
C PRO A 43 15.94 5.06 -1.45
N LEU A 44 16.31 5.88 -2.44
CA LEU A 44 15.79 5.73 -3.81
C LEU A 44 16.14 4.34 -4.35
N VAL A 45 15.21 3.75 -5.13
CA VAL A 45 15.46 2.44 -5.74
C VAL A 45 16.65 2.56 -6.69
N ARG A 46 17.54 1.55 -6.70
CA ARG A 46 18.79 1.61 -7.47
C ARG A 46 18.60 1.70 -8.98
N SER A 47 17.42 1.34 -9.47
CA SER A 47 17.02 1.45 -10.87
C SER A 47 16.59 2.86 -11.28
N GLU A 48 16.43 3.80 -10.34
CA GLU A 48 16.10 5.18 -10.66
C GLU A 48 17.23 5.87 -11.43
N SER A 49 16.86 6.90 -12.18
CA SER A 49 17.81 7.70 -12.94
C SER A 49 18.84 8.41 -12.06
N ASP A 50 20.07 8.55 -12.57
CA ASP A 50 21.13 9.30 -11.90
C ASP A 50 20.73 10.76 -11.64
N PHE A 51 19.88 11.34 -12.49
CA PHE A 51 19.32 12.68 -12.29
C PHE A 51 18.52 12.78 -10.98
N LEU A 52 17.62 11.82 -10.72
CA LEU A 52 16.84 11.80 -9.48
C LEU A 52 17.74 11.62 -8.25
N ARG A 53 18.80 10.83 -8.37
CA ARG A 53 19.76 10.61 -7.29
C ARG A 53 20.59 11.86 -6.99
N ILE A 54 21.01 12.60 -8.02
CA ILE A 54 21.71 13.88 -7.87
C ILE A 54 20.78 14.92 -7.24
N MET A 55 19.54 14.99 -7.71
CA MET A 55 18.51 15.88 -7.15
C MET A 55 18.24 15.57 -5.68
N ASP A 56 18.12 14.30 -5.31
CA ASP A 56 17.93 13.88 -3.92
C ASP A 56 19.12 14.28 -3.03
N GLY A 57 20.35 14.19 -3.53
CA GLY A 57 21.54 14.63 -2.80
C GLY A 57 21.61 16.15 -2.62
N LEU A 58 21.24 16.93 -3.64
CA LEU A 58 21.40 18.39 -3.65
C LEU A 58 20.22 19.13 -3.02
N PHE A 59 19.01 18.59 -3.16
CA PHE A 59 17.75 19.21 -2.73
C PHE A 59 16.87 18.24 -1.93
N TYR A 60 17.48 17.38 -1.12
CA TYR A 60 16.83 16.39 -0.26
C TYR A 60 15.53 16.91 0.41
N CYS A 61 15.59 18.09 1.02
CA CYS A 61 14.47 18.66 1.77
C CYS A 61 13.26 19.04 0.89
N LEU A 62 13.45 19.16 -0.42
CA LEU A 62 12.39 19.46 -1.40
C LEU A 62 11.99 18.20 -2.17
N THR A 63 12.97 17.43 -2.62
CA THR A 63 12.76 16.22 -3.42
C THR A 63 12.03 15.15 -2.61
N ARG A 64 12.42 14.91 -1.36
CA ARG A 64 11.84 13.83 -0.55
C ARG A 64 10.39 14.04 -0.18
N PRO A 65 9.96 15.22 0.30
CA PRO A 65 8.54 15.47 0.53
C PRO A 65 7.72 15.41 -0.78
N THR A 66 8.30 15.83 -1.89
CA THR A 66 7.64 15.78 -3.20
C THR A 66 7.44 14.34 -3.65
N ILE A 67 8.49 13.51 -3.60
CA ILE A 67 8.44 12.08 -3.94
C ILE A 67 7.48 11.36 -2.99
N PHE A 68 7.56 11.61 -1.69
CA PHE A 68 6.67 11.01 -0.71
C PHE A 68 5.19 11.32 -1.01
N LYS A 69 4.86 12.59 -1.28
CA LYS A 69 3.51 13.00 -1.67
C LYS A 69 3.05 12.40 -3.00
N TRP A 70 3.98 12.16 -3.94
CA TRP A 70 3.67 11.52 -5.22
C TRP A 70 3.45 10.01 -5.08
N SER A 71 4.23 9.36 -4.21
CA SER A 71 4.14 7.93 -3.91
C SER A 71 2.91 7.57 -3.09
N THR A 72 2.35 8.52 -2.33
CA THR A 72 1.10 8.32 -1.61
C THR A 72 -0.10 8.58 -2.54
N THR A 73 -0.88 7.53 -2.82
CA THR A 73 -2.03 7.59 -3.73
C THR A 73 -3.23 8.35 -3.17
N GLN A 74 -3.32 8.54 -1.84
CA GLN A 74 -4.42 9.28 -1.20
C GLN A 74 -3.93 10.19 -0.07
N VAL A 75 -4.47 11.41 -0.04
CA VAL A 75 -4.43 12.24 1.17
C VAL A 75 -5.32 11.60 2.20
N GLN A 76 -4.75 11.24 3.36
CA GLN A 76 -5.54 10.79 4.49
C GLN A 76 -6.41 11.96 4.95
N CYS A 77 -7.67 12.00 4.50
CA CYS A 77 -8.68 12.87 5.09
C CYS A 77 -8.94 12.37 6.51
N LEU A 78 -8.20 12.93 7.47
CA LEU A 78 -8.52 12.77 8.88
C LEU A 78 -9.86 13.48 9.13
N ALA A 79 -10.91 12.69 9.33
CA ALA A 79 -12.18 13.14 9.89
C ALA A 79 -12.14 13.05 11.42
#